data_AF-A0AA49QBR4-F1
#
_entry.id   AF-A0AA49QBR4-F1
#
_cell.length_a   1.000
_cell.length_b   1.000
_cell.length_c   1.000
_cell.angle_alpha   90.00
_cell.angle_beta   90.00
_cell.angle_gamma   90.00
#
_symmetry.space_group_name_H-M   'P 1'
#
loop_
_entity.id
_entity.type
_entity.pdbx_description
1 polymer ?
#
loop_
_entity_poly.entity_id
_entity_poly.type
_entity_poly.pdbx_seq_one_letter_code
_entity_poly.pdbx_strand_id
1 'polypeptide(L)'
;WMGPRDQRVRGMLLLDNYPPTFALTVMYLLIVWMGPKYMKHRQPYSCRAVMVFYNLGLTLLSFYMFYELISAAWHGGYNFYCQNTHSAEEADIKIINVLWWYYFSKLIEFMDTFFFILRKNNHQITFLHLYHHASMLNIWWFVMNWIPCGHSYFGSSLNSFIHVLMYSYYGLSAIPAIRPYLWWKK
;
A
#
# COMPACT_ATOMS: atom_id res chain seq x y z
N TRP A 1 14.74 14.77 -18.36
CA TRP A 1 15.79 13.81 -17.97
C TRP A 1 15.76 13.75 -16.45
N MET A 2 15.11 12.74 -15.86
CA MET A 2 15.15 12.56 -14.41
C MET A 2 16.57 12.07 -14.09
N GLY A 3 17.28 12.73 -13.17
CA GLY A 3 18.72 12.54 -12.93
C GLY A 3 19.16 11.12 -12.55
N PRO A 4 20.39 10.94 -12.06
CA PRO A 4 20.87 9.61 -11.66
C PRO A 4 19.99 9.01 -10.55
N ARG A 5 19.73 7.70 -10.64
CA ARG A 5 19.00 6.95 -9.60
C ARG A 5 19.74 7.02 -8.27
N ASP A 6 19.00 7.11 -7.18
CA ASP A 6 19.57 7.10 -5.83
C ASP A 6 20.30 5.77 -5.59
N GLN A 7 21.55 5.82 -5.13
CA GLN A 7 22.36 4.63 -4.90
C GLN A 7 21.90 3.85 -3.65
N ARG A 8 21.24 4.52 -2.69
CA ARG A 8 20.80 3.94 -1.41
C ARG A 8 19.71 2.87 -1.56
N VAL A 9 18.99 2.88 -2.68
CA VAL A 9 17.91 1.91 -2.97
C VAL A 9 18.35 0.75 -3.87
N ARG A 10 19.61 0.72 -4.32
CA ARG A 10 20.13 -0.36 -5.16
C ARG A 10 20.27 -1.65 -4.36
N GLY A 11 19.86 -2.77 -4.96
CA GLY A 11 19.84 -4.09 -4.33
C GLY A 11 18.59 -4.38 -3.49
N MET A 12 17.69 -3.40 -3.33
CA MET A 12 16.40 -3.63 -2.68
C MET A 12 15.46 -4.39 -3.62
N LEU A 13 14.75 -5.36 -3.05
CA LEU A 13 13.86 -6.24 -3.80
C LEU A 13 12.82 -5.43 -4.61
N LEU A 14 12.68 -5.77 -5.90
CA LEU A 14 11.79 -5.14 -6.90
C LEU A 14 12.11 -3.68 -7.28
N LEU A 15 13.19 -3.07 -6.75
CA LEU A 15 13.56 -1.70 -7.12
C LEU A 15 14.66 -1.62 -8.19
N ASP A 16 15.48 -2.67 -8.36
CA ASP A 16 16.59 -2.66 -9.32
C ASP A 16 16.14 -2.51 -10.77
N ASN A 17 15.07 -3.20 -11.15
CA ASN A 17 14.56 -3.27 -12.51
C ASN A 17 13.08 -2.88 -12.54
N TYR A 18 12.66 -2.12 -13.56
CA TYR A 18 11.25 -1.77 -13.77
C TYR A 18 10.38 -2.91 -14.34
N PRO A 19 10.88 -3.78 -15.25
CA PRO A 19 10.05 -4.83 -15.86
C PRO A 19 9.30 -5.74 -14.87
N PRO A 20 9.87 -6.16 -13.72
CA PRO A 20 9.13 -6.93 -12.71
C PRO A 20 7.89 -6.21 -12.17
N THR A 21 8.01 -4.93 -11.83
CA THR A 21 6.90 -4.09 -11.32
C THR A 21 5.81 -3.91 -12.36
N PHE A 22 6.21 -3.69 -13.62
CA PHE A 22 5.27 -3.61 -14.73
C PHE A 22 4.56 -4.95 -14.96
N ALA A 23 5.29 -6.07 -14.94
CA ALA A 23 4.73 -7.41 -15.10
C ALA A 23 3.70 -7.74 -14.00
N LEU A 24 3.97 -7.36 -12.75
CA LEU A 24 3.02 -7.52 -11.63
C LEU A 24 1.74 -6.70 -11.85
N THR A 25 1.86 -5.49 -12.39
CA THR A 25 0.71 -4.64 -12.72
C THR A 25 -0.14 -5.24 -13.85
N VAL A 26 0.51 -5.74 -14.92
CA VAL A 26 -0.17 -6.42 -16.02
C VAL A 26 -0.88 -7.68 -15.51
N MET A 27 -0.21 -8.48 -14.69
CA MET A 27 -0.79 -9.67 -14.05
C MET A 27 -2.01 -9.30 -13.21
N TYR A 28 -1.95 -8.23 -12.41
CA TYR A 28 -3.09 -7.72 -11.65
C TYR A 28 -4.28 -7.39 -12.55
N LEU A 29 -4.07 -6.63 -13.64
CA LEU A 29 -5.13 -6.28 -14.58
C LEU A 29 -5.73 -7.52 -15.28
N LEU A 30 -4.90 -8.50 -15.62
CA LEU A 30 -5.35 -9.77 -16.17
C LEU A 30 -6.23 -10.54 -15.18
N ILE A 31 -5.84 -10.61 -13.91
CA ILE A 31 -6.65 -11.25 -12.85
C ILE A 31 -7.99 -10.53 -12.69
N VAL A 32 -7.99 -9.19 -12.73
CA VAL A 32 -9.22 -8.39 -12.63
C VAL A 32 -10.14 -8.61 -13.82
N TRP A 33 -9.59 -8.76 -15.03
CA TRP A 33 -10.37 -9.00 -16.23
C TRP A 33 -10.90 -10.44 -16.34
N MET A 34 -10.08 -11.44 -15.97
CA MET A 34 -10.44 -12.87 -16.03
C MET A 34 -11.26 -13.32 -14.82
N GLY A 35 -10.97 -12.77 -13.64
CA GLY A 35 -11.51 -13.21 -12.35
C GLY A 35 -13.04 -13.24 -12.28
N PRO A 36 -13.75 -12.15 -12.63
CA PRO A 36 -15.21 -12.13 -12.66
C PRO A 36 -15.80 -13.12 -13.67
N LYS A 37 -15.15 -13.33 -14.82
CA LYS A 37 -15.59 -14.32 -15.83
C LYS A 37 -15.48 -15.74 -15.29
N TYR A 38 -14.37 -16.05 -14.62
CA TYR A 38 -14.15 -17.34 -13.98
C TYR A 38 -15.12 -17.60 -12.83
N MET A 39 -15.38 -16.58 -12.00
CA MET A 39 -16.30 -16.70 -10.87
C MET A 39 -17.78 -16.73 -11.29
N LYS A 40 -18.14 -16.39 -12.54
CA LYS A 40 -19.54 -16.35 -13.01
C LYS A 40 -20.31 -17.64 -12.66
N HIS A 41 -19.70 -18.80 -12.90
CA HIS A 41 -20.31 -20.12 -12.70
C HIS A 41 -20.01 -20.78 -11.33
N ARG A 42 -19.32 -20.09 -10.41
CA ARG A 42 -18.94 -20.63 -9.09
C ARG A 42 -19.69 -19.94 -7.95
N GLN A 43 -19.81 -20.60 -6.80
CA GLN A 43 -20.35 -19.95 -5.60
C GLN A 43 -19.30 -19.01 -4.97
N PRO A 44 -19.70 -17.93 -4.29
CA PRO A 44 -18.77 -17.02 -3.62
C PRO A 44 -18.07 -17.72 -2.46
N TYR A 45 -16.76 -17.52 -2.32
CA TYR A 45 -15.97 -18.14 -1.24
C TYR A 45 -16.11 -17.36 0.07
N SER A 46 -16.39 -18.06 1.17
CA SER A 46 -16.43 -17.51 2.53
C SER A 46 -15.03 -17.50 3.17
N CYS A 47 -14.13 -16.64 2.69
CA CYS A 47 -12.77 -16.52 3.23
C CYS A 47 -12.69 -15.59 4.46
N ARG A 48 -13.65 -15.70 5.39
CA ARG A 48 -13.87 -14.70 6.44
C ARG A 48 -12.69 -14.60 7.40
N ALA A 49 -12.20 -15.73 7.90
CA ALA A 49 -11.05 -15.77 8.80
C ALA A 49 -9.79 -15.22 8.12
N VAL A 50 -9.53 -15.62 6.86
CA VAL A 50 -8.39 -15.12 6.08
C VAL A 50 -8.43 -13.60 5.93
N MET A 51 -9.61 -13.03 5.60
CA MET A 51 -9.76 -11.58 5.50
C MET A 51 -9.53 -10.86 6.83
N VAL A 52 -9.94 -11.44 7.96
CA VAL A 52 -9.68 -10.84 9.28
C VAL A 52 -8.18 -10.79 9.55
N PHE A 53 -7.45 -11.90 9.37
CA PHE A 53 -6.00 -11.93 9.56
C PHE A 53 -5.27 -11.02 8.58
N TYR A 54 -5.71 -11.00 7.33
CA TYR A 54 -5.15 -10.14 6.29
C TYR A 54 -5.34 -8.65 6.61
N ASN A 55 -6.57 -8.22 6.95
CA ASN A 55 -6.85 -6.83 7.32
C ASN A 55 -6.12 -6.44 8.61
N LEU A 56 -6.02 -7.35 9.58
CA LEU A 56 -5.25 -7.12 10.81
C LEU A 56 -3.76 -6.94 10.50
N GLY A 57 -3.19 -7.81 9.66
CA GLY A 57 -1.80 -7.72 9.22
C GLY A 57 -1.50 -6.40 8.51
N LEU A 58 -2.37 -5.98 7.58
CA LEU A 58 -2.26 -4.68 6.92
C LEU A 58 -2.41 -3.50 7.89
N THR A 59 -3.33 -3.59 8.85
CA THR A 59 -3.48 -2.56 9.90
C THR A 59 -2.18 -2.41 10.70
N LEU A 60 -1.58 -3.53 11.14
CA LEU A 60 -0.33 -3.51 11.90
C LEU A 60 0.84 -2.99 11.05
N LEU A 61 0.93 -3.41 9.78
CA LEU A 61 1.94 -2.92 8.86
C LEU A 61 1.80 -1.41 8.63
N SER A 62 0.58 -0.92 8.37
CA SER A 62 0.31 0.51 8.20
C SER A 62 0.59 1.31 9.48
N PHE A 63 0.31 0.75 10.66
CA PHE A 63 0.64 1.39 11.93
C PHE A 63 2.15 1.47 12.14
N TYR A 64 2.88 0.38 11.87
CA TYR A 64 4.34 0.35 11.91
C TYR A 64 4.94 1.41 10.97
N MET A 65 4.50 1.46 9.71
CA MET A 65 4.99 2.44 8.74
C MET A 65 4.70 3.88 9.19
N PHE A 66 3.49 4.14 9.69
CA PHE A 66 3.12 5.46 10.20
C PHE A 66 4.00 5.87 11.39
N TYR A 67 4.13 5.00 12.39
CA TYR A 67 4.92 5.26 13.59
C TYR A 67 6.39 5.52 13.25
N GLU A 68 6.98 4.68 12.39
CA GLU A 68 8.39 4.81 12.02
C GLU A 68 8.66 6.05 11.17
N LEU A 69 7.78 6.41 10.22
CA LEU A 69 7.94 7.63 9.42
C LEU A 69 7.86 8.89 10.29
N ILE A 70 6.90 8.96 11.21
CA ILE A 70 6.75 10.11 12.12
C ILE A 70 7.91 10.16 13.12
N SER A 71 8.30 9.03 13.69
CA SER A 71 9.42 8.95 14.62
C SER A 71 10.74 9.33 13.96
N ALA A 72 11.01 8.83 12.75
CA ALA A 72 12.21 9.18 12.00
C ALA A 72 12.24 10.67 11.59
N ALA A 73 11.10 11.22 11.17
CA ALA A 73 10.99 12.64 10.84
C ALA A 73 11.19 13.53 12.08
N TRP A 74 10.63 13.15 13.22
CA TRP A 74 10.76 13.90 14.48
C TRP A 74 12.19 13.90 15.02
N HIS A 75 12.81 12.72 15.12
CA HIS A 75 14.20 12.61 15.58
C HIS A 75 15.20 13.20 14.58
N GLY A 76 14.90 13.14 13.28
CA GLY A 76 15.70 13.74 12.22
C GLY A 76 15.51 15.25 12.03
N GLY A 77 14.66 15.91 12.83
CA GLY A 77 14.42 17.35 12.74
C GLY A 77 13.87 17.81 11.39
N TYR A 78 13.05 16.98 10.74
CA TYR A 78 12.53 17.26 9.40
C TYR A 78 11.66 18.52 9.37
N ASN A 79 11.92 19.42 8.41
CA ASN A 79 11.08 20.59 8.18
C ASN A 79 9.80 20.20 7.42
N PHE A 80 8.64 20.53 7.99
CA PHE A 80 7.33 20.24 7.39
C PHE A 80 7.09 20.92 6.02
N TYR A 81 7.75 22.04 5.75
CA TYR A 81 7.58 22.81 4.52
C TYR A 81 8.55 22.38 3.40
N CYS A 82 9.84 22.34 3.68
CA CYS A 82 10.87 22.00 2.70
C CYS A 82 11.95 21.16 3.37
N GLN A 83 12.03 19.89 2.98
CA GLN A 83 13.02 18.97 3.49
C GLN A 83 13.98 18.54 2.39
N ASN A 84 15.27 18.77 2.62
CA ASN A 84 16.32 18.30 1.73
C ASN A 84 16.58 16.79 1.92
N THR A 85 16.94 16.10 0.84
CA THR A 85 17.12 14.64 0.75
C THR A 85 18.43 14.10 1.35
N HIS A 86 19.25 14.98 1.94
CA HIS A 86 20.58 14.68 2.49
C HIS A 86 20.83 15.41 3.83
N SER A 87 19.77 15.64 4.61
CA SER A 87 19.85 16.49 5.80
C SER A 87 20.26 15.72 7.06
N ALA A 88 19.96 14.42 7.13
CA ALA A 88 20.19 13.57 8.29
C ALA A 88 20.40 12.12 7.86
N GLU A 89 21.66 11.69 7.71
CA GLU A 89 22.01 10.40 7.08
C GLU A 89 21.31 9.19 7.72
N GLU A 90 21.30 9.09 9.05
CA GLU A 90 20.65 7.98 9.76
C GLU A 90 19.11 7.99 9.64
N ALA A 91 18.50 9.18 9.74
CA ALA A 91 17.05 9.33 9.60
C ALA A 91 16.60 9.08 8.15
N ASP A 92 17.39 9.51 7.18
CA ASP A 92 17.14 9.32 5.75
C ASP A 92 17.15 7.82 5.40
N ILE A 93 18.15 7.06 5.86
CA ILE A 93 18.22 5.61 5.64
C ILE A 93 17.00 4.91 6.26
N LYS A 94 16.61 5.32 7.47
CA LYS A 94 15.43 4.76 8.15
C LYS A 94 14.15 5.03 7.36
N ILE A 95 13.96 6.26 6.87
CA ILE A 95 12.81 6.64 6.03
C ILE A 95 12.80 5.84 4.72
N ILE A 96 13.95 5.68 4.06
CA ILE A 96 14.07 4.89 2.83
C ILE A 96 13.62 3.43 3.07
N ASN A 97 14.05 2.82 4.17
CA ASN A 97 13.64 1.45 4.52
C ASN A 97 12.13 1.33 4.76
N VAL A 98 11.53 2.31 5.43
CA VAL A 98 10.07 2.31 5.68
C VAL A 98 9.29 2.60 4.41
N LEU A 99 9.79 3.48 3.54
CA LEU A 99 9.18 3.74 2.24
C LEU A 99 9.27 2.53 1.30
N TRP A 100 10.31 1.69 1.43
CA TRP A 100 10.35 0.39 0.76
C TRP A 100 9.22 -0.53 1.25
N TRP A 101 8.99 -0.60 2.58
CA TRP A 101 7.84 -1.33 3.12
C TRP A 101 6.51 -0.79 2.62
N TYR A 102 6.40 0.52 2.47
CA TYR A 102 5.22 1.18 1.90
C TYR A 102 5.02 0.81 0.42
N TYR A 103 6.08 0.80 -0.38
CA TYR A 103 6.02 0.32 -1.76
C TYR A 103 5.59 -1.16 -1.82
N PHE A 104 6.17 -2.00 -0.96
CA PHE A 104 5.81 -3.41 -0.86
C PHE A 104 4.37 -3.62 -0.40
N SER A 105 3.85 -2.75 0.50
CA SER A 105 2.45 -2.82 0.94
C SER A 105 1.50 -2.67 -0.25
N LYS A 106 1.80 -1.81 -1.24
CA LYS A 106 0.96 -1.64 -2.44
C LYS A 106 0.84 -2.91 -3.27
N LEU A 107 1.85 -3.77 -3.24
CA LEU A 107 1.78 -5.09 -3.86
C LEU A 107 0.86 -6.04 -3.06
N ILE A 108 0.92 -6.00 -1.73
CA ILE A 108 0.04 -6.79 -0.86
C ILE A 108 -1.42 -6.36 -1.06
N GLU A 109 -1.68 -5.05 -1.16
CA GLU A 109 -3.00 -4.47 -1.36
C GLU A 109 -3.69 -4.93 -2.67
N PHE A 110 -2.94 -5.47 -3.65
CA PHE A 110 -3.55 -6.11 -4.83
C PHE A 110 -4.42 -7.33 -4.45
N MET A 111 -4.14 -7.96 -3.31
CA MET A 111 -4.96 -9.05 -2.78
C MET A 111 -6.37 -8.57 -2.39
N ASP A 112 -6.60 -7.28 -2.11
CA ASP A 112 -7.93 -6.72 -1.83
C ASP A 112 -8.89 -7.01 -2.99
N THR A 113 -8.44 -6.69 -4.21
CA THR A 113 -9.25 -6.93 -5.41
C THR A 113 -9.46 -8.42 -5.65
N PHE A 114 -8.47 -9.26 -5.33
CA PHE A 114 -8.62 -10.71 -5.41
C PHE A 114 -9.70 -11.22 -4.46
N PHE A 115 -9.73 -10.76 -3.20
CA PHE A 115 -10.79 -11.10 -2.25
C PHE A 115 -12.17 -10.59 -2.71
N PHE A 116 -12.26 -9.41 -3.32
CA PHE A 116 -13.51 -8.90 -3.88
C PHE A 116 -14.03 -9.78 -5.01
N ILE A 117 -13.16 -10.24 -5.91
CA ILE A 117 -13.50 -11.15 -7.01
C ILE A 117 -13.99 -12.49 -6.45
N LEU A 118 -13.24 -13.10 -5.52
CA LEU A 118 -13.61 -14.39 -4.92
C LEU A 118 -14.95 -14.36 -4.16
N ARG A 119 -15.30 -13.21 -3.59
CA ARG A 119 -16.59 -13.01 -2.90
C ARG A 119 -17.72 -12.57 -3.81
N LYS A 120 -17.45 -12.41 -5.12
CA LYS A 120 -18.37 -11.82 -6.10
C LYS A 120 -18.85 -10.41 -5.70
N ASN A 121 -18.05 -9.67 -4.95
CA ASN A 121 -18.40 -8.32 -4.49
C ASN A 121 -18.00 -7.25 -5.53
N ASN A 122 -18.55 -7.37 -6.74
CA ASN A 122 -18.17 -6.51 -7.87
C ASN A 122 -18.49 -5.03 -7.64
N HIS A 123 -19.40 -4.69 -6.72
CA HIS A 123 -19.71 -3.29 -6.40
C HIS A 123 -18.53 -2.54 -5.78
N GLN A 124 -17.61 -3.24 -5.08
CA GLN A 124 -16.40 -2.63 -4.54
C GLN A 124 -15.29 -2.44 -5.59
N ILE A 125 -15.35 -3.18 -6.69
CA ILE A 125 -14.38 -3.09 -7.79
C ILE A 125 -14.77 -1.93 -8.72
N THR A 126 -14.52 -0.72 -8.27
CA THR A 126 -14.79 0.50 -9.05
C THR A 126 -13.61 0.86 -9.95
N PHE A 127 -13.85 1.71 -10.95
CA PHE A 127 -12.76 2.27 -11.78
C PHE A 127 -11.70 2.97 -10.91
N LEU A 128 -12.13 3.74 -9.91
CA LEU A 128 -11.24 4.44 -8.99
C LEU A 128 -10.35 3.45 -8.22
N HIS A 129 -10.93 2.37 -7.69
CA HIS A 129 -10.18 1.31 -7.01
C HIS A 129 -9.08 0.73 -7.91
N LEU A 130 -9.46 0.28 -9.10
CA LEU A 130 -8.53 -0.34 -10.04
C LEU A 130 -7.44 0.61 -10.51
N TYR A 131 -7.82 1.84 -10.87
CA TYR A 131 -6.88 2.87 -11.30
C TYR A 131 -5.89 3.23 -10.19
N HIS A 132 -6.39 3.42 -8.96
CA HIS A 132 -5.57 3.74 -7.80
C HIS A 132 -4.56 2.63 -7.52
N HIS A 133 -5.00 1.37 -7.39
CA HIS A 133 -4.06 0.27 -7.10
C HIS A 133 -3.05 0.06 -8.23
N ALA A 134 -3.48 0.05 -9.50
CA ALA A 134 -2.56 -0.15 -10.62
C ALA A 134 -1.53 0.99 -10.77
N SER A 135 -1.94 2.24 -10.59
CA SER A 135 -1.04 3.40 -10.72
C SER A 135 -0.10 3.57 -9.53
N MET A 136 -0.57 3.35 -8.29
CA MET A 136 0.21 3.58 -7.08
C MET A 136 1.49 2.74 -7.04
N LEU A 137 1.45 1.46 -7.43
CA LEU A 137 2.65 0.62 -7.45
C LEU A 137 3.71 1.19 -8.42
N ASN A 138 3.29 1.65 -9.60
CA ASN A 138 4.20 2.20 -10.60
C ASN A 138 4.77 3.55 -10.18
N ILE A 139 3.91 4.45 -9.69
CA ILE A 139 4.34 5.78 -9.21
C ILE A 139 5.36 5.63 -8.09
N TRP A 140 5.11 4.76 -7.11
CA TRP A 140 6.02 4.55 -5.99
C TRP A 140 7.34 3.91 -6.37
N TRP A 141 7.38 3.09 -7.43
CA TRP A 141 8.64 2.62 -7.99
C TRP A 141 9.51 3.78 -8.51
N PHE A 142 8.91 4.75 -9.20
CA PHE A 142 9.63 5.96 -9.63
C PHE A 142 10.03 6.83 -8.43
N VAL A 143 9.13 7.05 -7.47
CA VAL A 143 9.45 7.84 -6.27
C VAL A 143 10.63 7.24 -5.51
N MET A 144 10.64 5.92 -5.29
CA MET A 144 11.75 5.24 -4.61
C MET A 144 13.06 5.32 -5.39
N ASN A 145 13.04 5.36 -6.71
CA ASN A 145 14.27 5.37 -7.50
C ASN A 145 14.92 6.75 -7.65
N TRP A 146 14.14 7.83 -7.53
CA TRP A 146 14.63 9.19 -7.71
C TRP A 146 14.54 10.08 -6.47
N ILE A 147 13.53 9.88 -5.61
CA ILE A 147 13.28 10.72 -4.42
C ILE A 147 12.83 9.83 -3.24
N PRO A 148 13.70 8.93 -2.73
CA PRO A 148 13.33 7.98 -1.68
C PRO A 148 13.34 8.58 -0.27
N CYS A 149 13.46 9.90 -0.12
CA CYS A 149 13.40 10.62 1.15
C CYS A 149 12.96 12.08 0.93
N GLY A 150 13.07 12.94 1.95
CA GLY A 150 12.54 14.30 1.87
C GLY A 150 11.01 14.30 1.91
N HIS A 151 10.35 15.17 1.12
CA HIS A 151 8.90 15.41 1.22
C HIS A 151 7.99 14.19 0.93
N SER A 152 8.51 13.14 0.27
CA SER A 152 7.78 11.90 0.00
C SER A 152 7.24 11.21 1.26
N TYR A 153 7.89 11.40 2.42
CA TYR A 153 7.45 10.80 3.69
C TYR A 153 6.05 11.28 4.12
N PHE A 154 5.68 12.52 3.80
CA PHE A 154 4.44 13.13 4.28
C PHE A 154 3.22 12.44 3.65
N GLY A 155 3.26 12.23 2.34
CA GLY A 155 2.22 11.52 1.60
C GLY A 155 2.06 10.08 2.09
N SER A 156 3.17 9.36 2.29
CA SER A 156 3.14 7.99 2.82
C SER A 156 2.65 7.91 4.25
N SER A 157 2.99 8.87 5.10
CA SER A 157 2.54 8.91 6.49
C SER A 157 1.03 9.09 6.57
N LEU A 158 0.49 10.07 5.84
CA LEU A 158 -0.96 10.30 5.80
C LEU A 158 -1.69 9.10 5.20
N ASN A 159 -1.18 8.52 4.11
CA ASN A 159 -1.78 7.33 3.52
C ASN A 159 -1.77 6.16 4.50
N SER A 160 -0.65 5.91 5.18
CA SER A 160 -0.53 4.84 6.18
C SER A 160 -1.51 5.05 7.33
N PHE A 161 -1.69 6.28 7.81
CA PHE A 161 -2.69 6.60 8.83
C PHE A 161 -4.12 6.29 8.38
N ILE A 162 -4.50 6.71 7.17
CA ILE A 162 -5.81 6.38 6.61
C ILE A 162 -5.97 4.88 6.42
N HIS A 163 -4.91 4.17 6.01
CA HIS A 163 -4.92 2.71 5.86
C HIS A 163 -5.10 1.99 7.21
N VAL A 164 -4.53 2.49 8.31
CA VAL A 164 -4.82 1.97 9.67
C VAL A 164 -6.31 2.04 9.94
N LEU A 165 -6.96 3.19 9.70
CA LEU A 165 -8.40 3.36 9.95
C LEU A 165 -9.23 2.47 9.03
N MET A 166 -8.91 2.44 7.75
CA MET A 166 -9.65 1.71 6.71
C MET A 166 -9.57 0.19 6.91
N TYR A 167 -8.37 -0.37 7.13
CA TYR A 167 -8.21 -1.80 7.37
C TYR A 167 -8.69 -2.24 8.75
N SER A 168 -8.60 -1.38 9.78
CA SER A 168 -9.26 -1.63 11.06
C SER A 168 -10.78 -1.75 10.87
N TYR A 169 -11.38 -0.82 10.11
CA TYR A 169 -12.80 -0.89 9.77
C TYR A 169 -13.13 -2.18 9.01
N TYR A 170 -12.34 -2.57 8.01
CA TYR A 170 -12.57 -3.81 7.26
C TYR A 170 -12.42 -5.06 8.12
N GLY A 171 -11.43 -5.12 9.00
CA GLY A 171 -11.25 -6.20 9.98
C GLY A 171 -12.45 -6.32 10.92
N LEU A 172 -12.90 -5.21 11.50
CA LEU A 172 -14.06 -5.17 12.39
C LEU A 172 -15.37 -5.48 11.65
N SER A 173 -15.55 -4.98 10.43
CA SER A 173 -16.75 -5.24 9.61
C SER A 173 -16.85 -6.70 9.16
N ALA A 174 -15.70 -7.38 9.07
CA ALA A 174 -15.66 -8.81 8.85
C ALA A 174 -16.20 -9.59 10.05
N ILE A 175 -16.34 -9.03 11.26
CA ILE A 175 -16.94 -9.71 12.41
C ILE A 175 -18.44 -9.35 12.48
N PRO A 176 -19.38 -10.32 12.33
CA PRO A 176 -20.81 -10.01 12.24
C PRO A 176 -21.37 -9.38 13.51
N ALA A 177 -20.83 -9.75 14.68
CA ALA A 177 -21.21 -9.19 15.97
C ALA A 177 -20.81 -7.70 16.12
N ILE A 178 -19.73 -7.27 15.46
CA ILE A 178 -19.21 -5.89 15.59
C ILE A 178 -19.80 -4.96 14.53
N ARG A 179 -20.25 -5.51 13.39
CA ARG A 179 -20.85 -4.76 12.29
C ARG A 179 -21.93 -3.73 12.67
N PRO A 180 -22.89 -3.98 13.60
CA PRO A 180 -23.87 -2.97 13.99
C PRO A 180 -23.28 -1.78 14.76
N TYR A 181 -22.10 -1.91 15.36
CA TYR A 181 -21.44 -0.85 16.14
C TYR A 181 -20.54 0.07 15.30
N LEU A 182 -20.40 -0.17 13.99
CA LEU A 182 -19.55 0.62 13.09
C LEU A 182 -20.28 1.85 12.53
N TRP A 183 -20.68 2.78 13.42
CA TRP A 183 -21.45 3.99 13.08
C TRP A 183 -20.65 5.06 12.32
N TRP A 184 -19.32 5.06 12.45
CA TRP A 184 -18.38 6.05 11.94
C TRP A 184 -17.89 5.76 10.51
N LYS A 185 -18.72 5.10 9.70
CA LYS A 185 -18.43 4.83 8.28
C LYS A 185 -18.46 6.10 7.41
N LYS A 186 -19.29 7.08 7.80
CA LYS A 186 -19.51 8.34 7.07
C LYS A 186 -18.55 9.42 7.52
#